data_AF-A0A1A9EYZ4-F1
#
_entry.id   AF-A0A1A9EYZ4-F1
#
_cell.length_a   1.000
_cell.length_b   1.000
_cell.length_c   1.000
_cell.angle_alpha   90.00
_cell.angle_beta   90.00
_cell.angle_gamma   90.00
#
_symmetry.space_group_name_H-M   'P 1'
#
loop_
_entity.id
_entity.type
_entity.pdbx_description
1 polymer ?
#
loop_
_entity_poly.entity_id
_entity_poly.type
_entity_poly.pdbx_seq_one_letter_code
_entity_poly.pdbx_strand_id
1 'polypeptide(L)'
;MAVHDGSEYAQRFCGLTQISNIPDRTTIWTFENRIGEAGARALFDGVADQLMRRGYIARGGQIIDATLVPAPKQRIRSHEKDIIEQQATPADWKPAQRRQKDVDATWTKKHGKSHFGYKLSINVDKRYKVIRAIETSTASVHDSRHFEQVLDPYNTSQNVYADRGYASQAREADLRQRGNRPEIQRKGARNRPLSDCQKRRNHRIAKIRARVEHVFGAIEQMGGMLIRTIGQARANVKMTMMATCYNLKRLVYLRRARIEAF
;
A
#
# COMPACT_ATOMS: atom_id res chain seq x y z
N MET A 1 34.26 12.21 -32.85
CA MET A 1 33.22 11.18 -32.99
C MET A 1 32.40 11.19 -31.72
N ALA A 2 31.27 11.91 -31.73
CA ALA A 2 30.49 12.20 -30.54
C ALA A 2 29.71 10.96 -30.10
N VAL A 3 29.94 10.52 -28.87
CA VAL A 3 29.09 9.54 -28.19
C VAL A 3 27.80 10.29 -27.83
N HIS A 4 26.78 10.19 -28.68
CA HIS A 4 25.48 10.75 -28.37
C HIS A 4 24.89 10.01 -27.17
N ASP A 5 24.71 10.78 -26.09
CA ASP A 5 24.34 10.37 -24.76
C ASP A 5 22.91 9.82 -24.73
N GLY A 6 22.78 8.51 -24.49
CA GLY A 6 21.49 7.84 -24.33
C GLY A 6 20.66 8.39 -23.15
N SER A 7 21.28 9.17 -22.25
CA SER A 7 20.57 9.86 -21.19
C SER A 7 19.62 10.94 -21.74
N GLU A 8 20.07 11.77 -22.70
CA GLU A 8 19.34 12.92 -23.24
C GLU A 8 18.02 12.51 -23.92
N TYR A 9 18.05 11.41 -24.68
CA TYR A 9 16.85 10.83 -25.31
C TYR A 9 15.84 10.33 -24.29
N ALA A 10 16.30 9.66 -23.22
CA ALA A 10 15.43 9.20 -22.16
C ALA A 10 14.82 10.37 -21.37
N GLN A 11 15.56 11.47 -21.18
CA GLN A 11 15.01 12.68 -20.53
C GLN A 11 13.95 13.34 -21.41
N ARG A 12 14.22 13.51 -22.71
CA ARG A 12 13.25 14.06 -23.67
C ARG A 12 12.01 13.19 -23.78
N PHE A 13 12.18 11.87 -23.89
CA PHE A 13 11.08 10.92 -23.94
C PHE A 13 10.23 10.97 -22.66
N CYS A 14 10.86 11.05 -21.48
CA CYS A 14 10.17 11.13 -20.19
C CYS A 14 9.69 12.56 -19.84
N GLY A 15 9.94 13.57 -20.67
CA GLY A 15 9.60 14.97 -20.38
C GLY A 15 10.41 15.61 -19.25
N LEU A 16 11.59 15.07 -18.92
CA LEU A 16 12.49 15.53 -17.86
C LEU A 16 13.52 16.55 -18.37
N THR A 17 13.16 17.37 -19.35
CA THR A 17 14.07 18.29 -20.07
C THR A 17 14.58 19.48 -19.25
N GLN A 18 14.04 19.67 -18.05
CA GLN A 18 14.40 20.76 -17.12
C GLN A 18 15.32 20.28 -15.98
N ILE A 19 15.74 19.01 -15.99
CA ILE A 19 16.58 18.41 -14.94
C ILE A 19 17.99 18.24 -15.48
N SER A 20 18.96 18.94 -14.88
CA SER A 20 20.37 18.90 -15.28
C SER A 20 21.06 17.58 -14.93
N ASN A 21 20.55 16.81 -13.96
CA ASN A 21 21.10 15.52 -13.58
C ASN A 21 19.98 14.56 -13.14
N ILE A 22 19.73 13.50 -13.92
CA ILE A 22 18.78 12.46 -13.52
C ILE A 22 19.50 11.53 -12.54
N PRO A 23 19.00 11.38 -11.30
CA PRO A 23 19.60 10.48 -10.34
C PRO A 23 19.66 9.05 -10.90
N ASP A 24 20.85 8.46 -10.89
CA ASP A 24 21.02 7.07 -11.27
C ASP A 24 20.43 6.12 -10.20
N ARG A 25 20.42 4.82 -10.51
CA ARG A 25 19.91 3.80 -9.57
C ARG A 25 20.63 3.86 -8.22
N THR A 26 21.94 4.12 -8.21
CA THR A 26 22.77 4.13 -7.00
C THR A 26 22.43 5.32 -6.11
N THR A 27 22.21 6.48 -6.70
CA THR A 27 21.80 7.71 -6.00
C THR A 27 20.44 7.54 -5.35
N ILE A 28 19.45 7.01 -6.09
CA ILE A 28 18.12 6.72 -5.54
C ILE A 28 18.23 5.71 -4.40
N TRP A 29 18.99 4.63 -4.59
CA TRP A 29 19.19 3.62 -3.56
C TRP A 29 19.85 4.19 -2.30
N THR A 30 20.86 5.03 -2.45
CA THR A 30 21.56 5.68 -1.33
C THR A 30 20.63 6.63 -0.59
N PHE A 31 19.83 7.41 -1.32
CA PHE A 31 18.80 8.28 -0.76
C PHE A 31 17.80 7.48 0.09
N GLU A 32 17.25 6.40 -0.44
CA GLU A 32 16.27 5.56 0.26
C GLU A 32 16.83 4.94 1.54
N ASN A 33 18.08 4.45 1.51
CA ASN A 33 18.73 3.94 2.71
C ASN A 33 19.01 5.05 3.72
N ARG A 34 19.35 6.27 3.25
CA ARG A 34 19.64 7.40 4.13
C ARG A 34 18.40 7.92 4.86
N ILE A 35 17.28 8.03 4.16
CA ILE A 35 16.04 8.52 4.78
C ILE A 35 15.39 7.46 5.67
N GLY A 36 15.54 6.18 5.31
CA GLY A 36 14.92 5.06 6.01
C GLY A 36 13.40 5.21 6.13
N GLU A 37 12.80 4.40 7.00
CA GLU A 37 11.35 4.38 7.21
C GLU A 37 10.83 5.71 7.77
N ALA A 38 11.55 6.29 8.73
CA ALA A 38 11.17 7.56 9.35
C ALA A 38 11.14 8.71 8.34
N GLY A 39 12.15 8.82 7.47
CA GLY A 39 12.18 9.87 6.46
C GLY A 39 11.16 9.64 5.34
N ALA A 40 10.93 8.39 4.92
CA ALA A 40 9.86 8.07 3.98
C ALA A 40 8.48 8.43 4.56
N ARG A 41 8.27 8.15 5.85
CA ARG A 41 7.04 8.52 6.57
C ARG A 41 6.88 10.03 6.66
N ALA A 42 7.94 10.77 7.01
CA ALA A 42 7.92 12.23 7.05
C ALA A 42 7.57 12.86 5.68
N LEU A 43 8.04 12.27 4.58
CA LEU A 43 7.66 12.70 3.23
C LEU A 43 6.17 12.45 2.94
N PHE A 44 5.67 11.26 3.30
CA PHE A 44 4.25 10.93 3.15
C PHE A 44 3.36 11.90 3.93
N ASP A 45 3.69 12.14 5.21
CA ASP A 45 2.95 13.04 6.09
C ASP A 45 3.06 14.50 5.60
N GLY A 46 4.24 14.94 5.13
CA GLY A 46 4.41 16.27 4.53
C GLY A 46 3.57 16.49 3.26
N VAL A 47 3.36 15.46 2.45
CA VAL A 47 2.43 15.51 1.31
C VAL A 47 0.98 15.55 1.80
N ALA A 48 0.64 14.79 2.84
CA ALA A 48 -0.69 14.81 3.45
C ALA A 48 -1.04 16.21 4.00
N ASP A 49 -0.11 16.87 4.69
CA ASP A 49 -0.26 18.25 5.18
C ASP A 49 -0.51 19.23 4.04
N GLN A 50 0.26 19.10 2.96
CA GLN A 50 0.11 19.91 1.76
C GLN A 50 -1.26 19.72 1.07
N LEU A 51 -1.84 18.53 1.15
CA LEU A 51 -3.20 18.26 0.67
C LEU A 51 -4.25 18.90 1.57
N MET A 52 -4.07 18.81 2.89
CA MET A 52 -4.96 19.42 3.88
C MET A 52 -4.99 20.95 3.77
N ARG A 53 -3.82 21.60 3.67
CA ARG A 53 -3.71 23.06 3.48
C ARG A 53 -4.37 23.57 2.19
N ARG A 54 -4.59 22.68 1.22
CA ARG A 54 -5.27 22.99 -0.05
C ARG A 54 -6.76 22.60 -0.03
N GLY A 55 -7.31 22.26 1.14
CA GLY A 55 -8.73 21.94 1.34
C GLY A 55 -9.13 20.52 0.91
N TYR A 56 -8.19 19.66 0.50
CA TYR A 56 -8.47 18.25 0.24
C TYR A 56 -8.51 17.47 1.56
N ILE A 57 -9.51 17.74 2.40
CA ILE A 57 -9.65 17.22 3.77
C ILE A 57 -10.37 15.85 3.76
N ALA A 58 -10.04 14.99 4.71
CA ALA A 58 -10.64 13.67 4.91
C ALA A 58 -12.07 13.76 5.50
N ARG A 59 -13.04 14.22 4.69
CA ARG A 59 -14.45 14.39 5.12
C ARG A 59 -15.47 13.47 4.43
N GLY A 60 -15.03 12.66 3.46
CA GLY A 60 -15.94 11.86 2.62
C GLY A 60 -16.29 10.47 3.17
N GLY A 61 -15.69 10.06 4.28
CA GLY A 61 -15.63 8.66 4.72
C GLY A 61 -14.34 7.98 4.26
N GLN A 62 -14.03 6.88 4.90
CA GLN A 62 -12.74 6.20 4.80
C GLN A 62 -12.92 4.79 4.24
N ILE A 63 -12.14 4.46 3.20
CA ILE A 63 -12.16 3.16 2.53
C ILE A 63 -10.86 2.44 2.89
N ILE A 64 -10.99 1.32 3.60
CA ILE A 64 -9.85 0.50 4.01
C ILE A 64 -9.75 -0.72 3.08
N ASP A 65 -8.56 -0.92 2.54
CA ASP A 65 -8.24 -2.08 1.71
C ASP A 65 -6.76 -2.43 1.76
N ALA A 66 -6.44 -3.66 1.40
CA ALA A 66 -5.06 -4.16 1.38
C ALA A 66 -4.73 -4.86 0.07
N THR A 67 -3.53 -4.58 -0.43
CA THR A 67 -2.96 -5.26 -1.61
C THR A 67 -1.72 -6.06 -1.22
N LEU A 68 -1.51 -7.17 -1.92
CA LEU A 68 -0.27 -7.93 -1.83
C LEU A 68 0.73 -7.34 -2.81
N VAL A 69 1.92 -7.06 -2.31
CA VAL A 69 3.01 -6.46 -3.07
C VAL A 69 4.04 -7.55 -3.32
N PRO A 70 4.07 -8.16 -4.52
CA PRO A 70 4.98 -9.26 -4.81
C PRO A 70 6.44 -8.89 -4.59
N ALA A 71 7.23 -9.89 -4.20
CA ALA A 71 8.69 -9.87 -4.19
C ALA A 71 9.23 -11.06 -5.00
N PRO A 72 10.48 -11.01 -5.51
CA PRO A 72 11.12 -12.15 -6.15
C PRO A 72 11.09 -13.39 -5.25
N LYS A 73 10.48 -14.47 -5.75
CA LYS A 73 10.38 -15.74 -5.03
C LYS A 73 11.78 -16.28 -4.71
N GLN A 74 12.02 -16.52 -3.43
CA GLN A 74 13.28 -17.08 -2.96
C GLN A 74 13.23 -18.61 -2.99
N ARG A 75 14.28 -19.24 -3.52
CA ARG A 75 14.49 -20.68 -3.34
C ARG A 75 15.05 -20.91 -1.94
N ILE A 76 14.23 -21.40 -1.03
CA ILE A 76 14.59 -21.78 0.34
C ILE A 76 14.15 -23.23 0.53
N ARG A 77 15.07 -24.10 0.93
CA ARG A 77 14.85 -25.53 1.21
C ARG A 77 14.14 -25.67 2.56
N SER A 78 13.47 -26.80 2.79
CA SER A 78 12.70 -27.01 4.02
C SER A 78 13.53 -26.88 5.30
N HIS A 79 14.73 -27.48 5.37
CA HIS A 79 15.59 -27.35 6.55
C HIS A 79 16.12 -25.92 6.77
N GLU A 80 16.30 -25.13 5.70
CA GLU A 80 16.71 -23.72 5.82
C GLU A 80 15.58 -22.87 6.40
N LYS A 81 14.32 -23.24 6.12
CA LYS A 81 13.13 -22.53 6.58
C LYS A 81 13.00 -22.56 8.10
N ASP A 82 13.22 -23.72 8.71
CA ASP A 82 13.13 -23.87 10.17
C ASP A 82 14.19 -23.02 10.89
N ILE A 83 15.40 -22.91 10.31
CA ILE A 83 16.48 -22.06 10.81
C ILE A 83 16.09 -20.57 10.71
N ILE A 84 15.54 -20.15 9.57
CA ILE A 84 15.11 -18.75 9.36
C ILE A 84 13.95 -18.37 10.29
N GLU A 85 13.01 -19.29 10.53
CA GLU A 85 11.88 -19.06 11.46
C GLU A 85 12.36 -18.84 12.90
N GLN A 86 13.50 -19.44 13.29
CA GLN A 86 14.18 -19.19 14.56
C GLN A 86 15.06 -17.92 14.54
N GLN A 87 14.94 -17.09 13.51
CA GLN A 87 15.75 -15.89 13.28
C GLN A 87 17.26 -16.17 13.18
N ALA A 88 17.64 -17.40 12.82
CA ALA A 88 19.01 -17.80 12.58
C ALA A 88 19.34 -17.80 11.08
N THR A 89 20.63 -17.79 10.75
CA THR A 89 21.10 -17.87 9.36
C THR A 89 21.67 -19.26 9.09
N PRO A 90 21.24 -19.95 8.00
CA PRO A 90 21.82 -21.23 7.59
C PRO A 90 23.35 -21.14 7.43
N ALA A 91 24.08 -22.06 8.08
CA ALA A 91 25.53 -22.05 8.14
C ALA A 91 26.18 -22.21 6.76
N ASP A 92 25.54 -22.99 5.90
CA ASP A 92 25.93 -23.33 4.53
C ASP A 92 25.72 -22.18 3.52
N TRP A 93 25.04 -21.10 3.90
CA TRP A 93 24.93 -19.93 3.04
C TRP A 93 26.26 -19.16 2.94
N LYS A 94 26.80 -19.04 1.72
CA LYS A 94 27.95 -18.15 1.45
C LYS A 94 27.56 -16.68 1.68
N PRO A 95 28.50 -15.78 2.07
CA PRO A 95 28.18 -14.36 2.30
C PRO A 95 27.44 -13.68 1.14
N ALA A 96 27.80 -13.99 -0.10
CA ALA A 96 27.11 -13.45 -1.28
C ALA A 96 25.67 -13.94 -1.42
N GLN A 97 25.41 -15.21 -1.11
CA GLN A 97 24.08 -15.80 -1.10
C GLN A 97 23.22 -15.15 -0.02
N ARG A 98 23.76 -14.99 1.21
CA ARG A 98 23.05 -14.34 2.33
C ARG A 98 22.52 -12.97 1.94
N ARG A 99 23.34 -12.14 1.31
CA ARG A 99 22.97 -10.77 0.87
C ARG A 99 21.87 -10.73 -0.19
N GLN A 100 21.61 -11.84 -0.89
CA GLN A 100 20.60 -11.93 -1.95
C GLN A 100 19.29 -12.57 -1.46
N LYS A 101 19.25 -13.10 -0.23
CA LYS A 101 18.06 -13.73 0.34
C LYS A 101 17.22 -12.70 1.08
N ASP A 102 15.99 -12.53 0.61
CA ASP A 102 14.95 -11.85 1.37
C ASP A 102 14.32 -12.85 2.34
N VAL A 103 14.78 -12.81 3.60
CA VAL A 103 14.28 -13.66 4.70
C VAL A 103 13.08 -13.03 5.40
N ASP A 104 12.77 -11.76 5.14
CA ASP A 104 11.66 -11.05 5.76
C ASP A 104 10.35 -11.24 4.98
N ALA A 105 10.41 -11.29 3.66
CA ALA A 105 9.24 -11.56 2.82
C ALA A 105 8.62 -12.92 3.15
N THR A 106 7.29 -12.98 3.24
CA THR A 106 6.58 -14.21 3.63
C THR A 106 5.61 -14.69 2.56
N TRP A 107 5.19 -15.95 2.68
CA TRP A 107 4.17 -16.55 1.84
C TRP A 107 2.77 -16.35 2.44
N THR A 108 1.79 -16.13 1.57
CA THR A 108 0.36 -16.15 1.94
C THR A 108 -0.46 -16.79 0.82
N LYS A 109 -1.67 -17.26 1.15
CA LYS A 109 -2.59 -17.86 0.17
C LYS A 109 -3.85 -17.00 0.06
N LYS A 110 -4.10 -16.45 -1.14
CA LYS A 110 -5.29 -15.64 -1.44
C LYS A 110 -5.97 -16.21 -2.68
N HIS A 111 -7.28 -16.46 -2.59
CA HIS A 111 -8.08 -17.07 -3.67
C HIS A 111 -7.47 -18.36 -4.27
N GLY A 112 -6.95 -19.24 -3.41
CA GLY A 112 -6.35 -20.51 -3.85
C GLY A 112 -4.94 -20.39 -4.42
N LYS A 113 -4.42 -19.17 -4.65
CA LYS A 113 -3.08 -18.91 -5.19
C LYS A 113 -2.11 -18.50 -4.09
N SER A 114 -0.87 -18.97 -4.18
CA SER A 114 0.20 -18.59 -3.27
C SER A 114 0.92 -17.34 -3.76
N HIS A 115 1.11 -16.38 -2.87
CA HIS A 115 1.78 -15.11 -3.10
C HIS A 115 2.96 -14.99 -2.15
N PHE A 116 4.08 -14.47 -2.65
CA PHE A 116 5.29 -14.22 -1.87
C PHE A 116 5.61 -12.73 -1.92
N GLY A 117 5.87 -12.13 -0.75
CA GLY A 117 6.27 -10.74 -0.66
C GLY A 117 5.72 -10.03 0.57
N TYR A 118 5.20 -8.84 0.33
CA TYR A 118 4.77 -7.89 1.34
C TYR A 118 3.28 -7.54 1.18
N LYS A 119 2.78 -6.72 2.09
CA LYS A 119 1.42 -6.23 2.12
C LYS A 119 1.42 -4.74 2.36
N LEU A 120 0.62 -4.02 1.57
CA LEU A 120 0.33 -2.61 1.74
C LEU A 120 -1.15 -2.45 2.03
N SER A 121 -1.47 -2.04 3.25
CA SER A 121 -2.81 -1.62 3.63
C SER A 121 -2.92 -0.11 3.58
N ILE A 122 -4.04 0.39 3.05
CA ILE A 122 -4.28 1.82 2.91
C ILE A 122 -5.66 2.20 3.42
N ASN A 123 -5.75 3.43 3.94
CA ASN A 123 -7.00 4.15 4.13
C ASN A 123 -7.09 5.25 3.08
N VAL A 124 -8.16 5.21 2.29
CA VAL A 124 -8.41 6.15 1.21
C VAL A 124 -9.65 6.98 1.50
N ASP A 125 -9.55 8.29 1.34
CA ASP A 125 -10.73 9.14 1.43
C ASP A 125 -11.67 8.90 0.24
N LYS A 126 -12.96 8.80 0.52
CA LYS A 126 -13.96 8.51 -0.49
C LYS A 126 -14.07 9.60 -1.57
N ARG A 127 -13.92 10.88 -1.25
CA ARG A 127 -14.23 11.98 -2.19
C ARG A 127 -13.12 12.16 -3.21
N TYR A 128 -11.91 12.41 -2.75
CA TYR A 128 -10.76 12.78 -3.57
C TYR A 128 -9.90 11.58 -3.96
N LYS A 129 -10.10 10.41 -3.36
CA LYS A 129 -9.27 9.21 -3.55
C LYS A 129 -7.81 9.45 -3.12
N VAL A 130 -7.58 10.22 -2.05
CA VAL A 130 -6.25 10.43 -1.47
C VAL A 130 -6.02 9.37 -0.40
N ILE A 131 -4.80 8.84 -0.35
CA ILE A 131 -4.37 7.92 0.71
C ILE A 131 -4.08 8.74 1.97
N ARG A 132 -4.73 8.43 3.09
CA ARG A 132 -4.64 9.14 4.38
C ARG A 132 -3.77 8.43 5.39
N ALA A 133 -3.81 7.10 5.38
CA ALA A 133 -2.97 6.27 6.23
C ALA A 133 -2.51 5.05 5.45
N ILE A 134 -1.34 4.56 5.81
CA ILE A 134 -0.76 3.33 5.27
C ILE A 134 -0.21 2.49 6.40
N GLU A 135 -0.21 1.18 6.20
CA GLU A 135 0.49 0.21 7.02
C GLU A 135 1.14 -0.82 6.10
N THR A 136 2.39 -1.18 6.41
CA THR A 136 3.20 -2.09 5.61
C THR A 136 3.66 -3.28 6.44
N SER A 137 3.60 -4.48 5.87
CA SER A 137 4.08 -5.69 6.54
C SER A 137 4.53 -6.76 5.56
N THR A 138 4.93 -7.92 6.07
CA THR A 138 5.06 -9.14 5.27
C THR A 138 3.68 -9.66 4.82
N ALA A 139 3.63 -10.45 3.74
CA ALA A 139 2.37 -10.87 3.12
C ALA A 139 1.46 -11.73 4.03
N SER A 140 2.04 -12.47 4.99
CA SER A 140 1.33 -13.38 5.90
C SER A 140 0.58 -12.68 7.05
N VAL A 141 0.90 -11.43 7.39
CA VAL A 141 0.23 -10.72 8.50
C VAL A 141 -1.27 -10.62 8.22
N HIS A 142 -2.10 -10.91 9.22
CA HIS A 142 -3.55 -10.96 9.03
C HIS A 142 -4.16 -9.56 8.85
N ASP A 143 -5.07 -9.41 7.88
CA ASP A 143 -5.68 -8.12 7.49
C ASP A 143 -6.33 -7.39 8.68
N SER A 144 -6.92 -8.12 9.62
CA SER A 144 -7.48 -7.57 10.86
C SER A 144 -6.55 -6.66 11.66
N ARG A 145 -5.23 -6.94 11.69
CA ARG A 145 -4.26 -6.13 12.42
C ARG A 145 -4.07 -4.77 11.75
N HIS A 146 -3.96 -4.78 10.43
CA HIS A 146 -3.74 -3.57 9.65
C HIS A 146 -4.95 -2.65 9.66
N PHE A 147 -6.16 -3.19 9.74
CA PHE A 147 -7.38 -2.38 9.78
C PHE A 147 -7.32 -1.31 10.87
N GLU A 148 -6.92 -1.69 12.08
CA GLU A 148 -6.84 -0.76 13.22
C GLU A 148 -5.70 0.24 13.04
N GLN A 149 -4.59 -0.17 12.40
CA GLN A 149 -3.42 0.69 12.18
C GLN A 149 -3.66 1.78 11.12
N VAL A 150 -4.57 1.54 10.16
CA VAL A 150 -4.88 2.51 9.10
C VAL A 150 -6.19 3.27 9.33
N LEU A 151 -6.97 2.93 10.36
CA LEU A 151 -8.18 3.67 10.68
C LEU A 151 -7.82 5.11 11.09
N ASP A 152 -8.45 6.10 10.45
CA ASP A 152 -8.21 7.51 10.74
C ASP A 152 -9.21 7.99 11.79
N PRO A 153 -8.79 8.24 13.05
CA PRO A 153 -9.72 8.69 14.09
C PRO A 153 -10.18 10.13 13.89
N TYR A 154 -9.52 10.91 13.02
CA TYR A 154 -9.81 12.33 12.79
C TYR A 154 -10.68 12.58 11.55
N ASN A 155 -11.08 11.53 10.83
CA ASN A 155 -12.00 11.67 9.72
C ASN A 155 -13.36 12.16 10.23
N THR A 156 -13.87 13.25 9.65
CA THR A 156 -15.12 13.84 10.13
C THR A 156 -16.36 13.04 9.71
N SER A 157 -16.23 12.10 8.78
CA SER A 157 -17.32 11.20 8.41
C SER A 157 -17.26 9.92 9.23
N GLN A 158 -18.42 9.53 9.76
CA GLN A 158 -18.56 8.29 10.52
C GLN A 158 -18.41 7.03 9.65
N ASN A 159 -18.51 7.12 8.31
CA ASN A 159 -18.57 5.92 7.47
C ASN A 159 -17.20 5.28 7.25
N VAL A 160 -17.08 3.99 7.59
CA VAL A 160 -15.88 3.17 7.36
C VAL A 160 -16.23 2.00 6.43
N TYR A 161 -15.65 1.98 5.23
CA TYR A 161 -15.94 1.00 4.18
C TYR A 161 -14.83 -0.05 4.08
N ALA A 162 -15.16 -1.35 4.16
CA ALA A 162 -14.18 -2.44 4.02
C ALA A 162 -14.79 -3.72 3.42
N ASP A 163 -13.92 -4.64 2.95
CA ASP A 163 -14.36 -5.92 2.39
C ASP A 163 -14.91 -6.89 3.45
N ARG A 164 -15.44 -8.01 2.98
CA ARG A 164 -15.96 -9.10 3.80
C ARG A 164 -14.90 -9.86 4.61
N GLY A 165 -13.63 -9.75 4.25
CA GLY A 165 -12.48 -10.25 5.02
C GLY A 165 -12.28 -9.47 6.32
N TYR A 166 -12.69 -8.20 6.36
CA TYR A 166 -12.71 -7.38 7.58
C TYR A 166 -13.97 -7.54 8.44
N ALA A 167 -14.92 -8.41 8.06
CA ALA A 167 -16.14 -8.61 8.84
C ALA A 167 -15.85 -9.30 10.19
N SER A 168 -16.11 -8.59 11.30
CA SER A 168 -15.98 -9.11 12.66
C SER A 168 -16.98 -8.41 13.58
N GLN A 169 -17.67 -9.17 14.43
CA GLN A 169 -18.63 -8.60 15.39
C GLN A 169 -17.94 -7.66 16.38
N ALA A 170 -16.79 -8.07 16.92
CA ALA A 170 -16.01 -7.27 17.86
C ALA A 170 -15.56 -5.93 17.23
N ARG A 171 -15.06 -5.97 15.99
CA ARG A 171 -14.66 -4.76 15.25
C ARG A 171 -15.84 -3.85 14.97
N GLU A 172 -16.96 -4.39 14.49
CA GLU A 172 -18.13 -3.57 14.22
C GLU A 172 -18.70 -2.95 15.51
N ALA A 173 -18.59 -3.62 16.65
CA ALA A 173 -18.97 -3.09 17.95
C ALA A 173 -18.03 -1.96 18.40
N ASP A 174 -16.71 -2.17 18.33
CA ASP A 174 -15.69 -1.17 18.64
C ASP A 174 -15.83 0.08 17.74
N LEU A 175 -16.01 -0.09 16.43
CA LEU A 175 -16.27 1.02 15.51
C LEU A 175 -17.50 1.84 15.94
N ARG A 176 -18.60 1.18 16.33
CA ARG A 176 -19.80 1.86 16.82
C ARG A 176 -19.55 2.61 18.13
N GLN A 177 -18.77 2.03 19.05
CA GLN A 177 -18.38 2.69 20.30
C GLN A 177 -17.55 3.96 20.04
N ARG A 178 -16.71 3.94 19.01
CA ARG A 178 -15.94 5.11 18.55
C ARG A 178 -16.76 6.10 17.71
N GLY A 179 -18.09 5.94 17.61
CA GLY A 179 -18.97 6.82 16.83
C GLY A 179 -18.92 6.58 15.32
N ASN A 180 -18.26 5.53 14.86
CA ASN A 180 -18.20 5.16 13.45
C ASN A 180 -19.37 4.27 13.02
N ARG A 181 -19.77 4.40 11.77
CA ARG A 181 -20.73 3.57 11.07
C ARG A 181 -20.00 2.53 10.21
N PRO A 182 -19.97 1.25 10.63
CA PRO A 182 -19.31 0.19 9.86
C PRO A 182 -20.12 -0.15 8.60
N GLU A 183 -19.58 0.24 7.45
CA GLU A 183 -20.02 -0.16 6.11
C GLU A 183 -19.08 -1.28 5.59
N ILE A 184 -18.88 -2.31 6.42
CA ILE A 184 -18.13 -3.53 6.10
C ILE A 184 -19.04 -4.54 5.42
N GLN A 185 -18.59 -5.16 4.33
CA GLN A 185 -19.39 -6.18 3.63
C GLN A 185 -19.63 -7.40 4.53
N ARG A 186 -20.84 -7.96 4.50
CA ARG A 186 -21.17 -9.16 5.27
C ARG A 186 -20.65 -10.41 4.58
N LYS A 187 -20.24 -11.39 5.38
CA LYS A 187 -19.85 -12.74 4.94
C LYS A 187 -20.99 -13.71 5.26
N GLY A 188 -21.35 -14.56 4.29
CA GLY A 188 -22.24 -15.71 4.57
C GLY A 188 -21.50 -16.75 5.42
N ALA A 189 -22.24 -17.55 6.17
CA ALA A 189 -21.68 -18.68 6.91
C ALA A 189 -22.11 -20.01 6.26
N ARG A 190 -21.46 -21.11 6.66
CA ARG A 190 -21.87 -22.45 6.23
C ARG A 190 -23.35 -22.64 6.60
N ASN A 191 -24.17 -23.06 5.62
CA ASN A 191 -25.61 -23.24 5.75
C ASN A 191 -26.41 -21.97 6.11
N ARG A 192 -25.79 -20.78 6.07
CA ARG A 192 -26.45 -19.49 6.27
C ARG A 192 -26.01 -18.50 5.19
N PRO A 193 -26.56 -18.63 3.97
CA PRO A 193 -26.25 -17.72 2.88
C PRO A 193 -26.72 -16.31 3.19
N LEU A 194 -26.17 -15.33 2.47
CA LEU A 194 -26.61 -13.94 2.58
C LEU A 194 -28.05 -13.80 2.10
N SER A 195 -28.89 -13.11 2.87
CA SER A 195 -30.22 -12.70 2.38
C SER A 195 -30.11 -11.67 1.26
N ASP A 196 -31.15 -11.51 0.45
CA ASP A 196 -31.10 -10.56 -0.67
C ASP A 196 -30.92 -9.11 -0.22
N CYS A 197 -31.45 -8.75 0.96
CA CYS A 197 -31.17 -7.46 1.60
C CYS A 197 -29.66 -7.31 1.89
N GLN A 198 -29.00 -8.34 2.42
CA GLN A 198 -27.57 -8.32 2.68
C GLN A 198 -26.75 -8.26 1.39
N LYS A 199 -27.16 -8.98 0.34
CA LYS A 199 -26.53 -8.89 -0.99
C LYS A 199 -26.64 -7.47 -1.57
N ARG A 200 -27.82 -6.84 -1.52
CA ARG A 200 -28.03 -5.45 -1.94
C ARG A 200 -27.16 -4.47 -1.15
N ARG A 201 -27.06 -4.64 0.17
CA ARG A 201 -26.15 -3.84 1.02
C ARG A 201 -24.69 -4.03 0.60
N ASN A 202 -24.23 -5.27 0.43
CA ASN A 202 -22.86 -5.57 0.00
C ASN A 202 -22.55 -4.98 -1.38
N HIS A 203 -23.50 -5.00 -2.31
CA HIS A 203 -23.37 -4.40 -3.64
C HIS A 203 -23.23 -2.87 -3.56
N ARG A 204 -24.02 -2.19 -2.72
CA ARG A 204 -23.87 -0.74 -2.47
C ARG A 204 -22.49 -0.41 -1.90
N ILE A 205 -22.01 -1.20 -0.94
CA ILE A 205 -20.67 -1.03 -0.36
C ILE A 205 -19.59 -1.28 -1.41
N ALA A 206 -19.72 -2.33 -2.22
CA ALA A 206 -18.77 -2.66 -3.28
C ALA A 206 -18.59 -1.51 -4.27
N LYS A 207 -19.68 -0.86 -4.70
CA LYS A 207 -19.65 0.32 -5.59
C LYS A 207 -18.81 1.47 -5.03
N ILE A 208 -18.89 1.70 -3.72
CA ILE A 208 -18.09 2.73 -3.05
C ILE A 208 -16.63 2.27 -2.95
N ARG A 209 -16.40 1.01 -2.56
CA ARG A 209 -15.06 0.43 -2.41
C ARG A 209 -14.28 0.36 -3.72
N ALA A 210 -14.93 0.17 -4.86
CA ALA A 210 -14.28 0.19 -6.18
C ALA A 210 -13.43 1.46 -6.43
N ARG A 211 -13.63 2.53 -5.65
CA ARG A 211 -12.76 3.72 -5.67
C ARG A 211 -11.32 3.42 -5.23
N VAL A 212 -11.11 2.49 -4.30
CA VAL A 212 -9.77 2.07 -3.85
C VAL A 212 -9.03 1.25 -4.91
N GLU A 213 -9.76 0.49 -5.73
CA GLU A 213 -9.18 -0.27 -6.84
C GLU A 213 -8.54 0.67 -7.87
N HIS A 214 -9.11 1.87 -8.08
CA HIS A 214 -8.48 2.90 -8.90
C HIS A 214 -7.17 3.42 -8.30
N VAL A 215 -7.04 3.43 -6.97
CA VAL A 215 -5.80 3.84 -6.29
C VAL A 215 -4.73 2.79 -6.54
N PHE A 216 -5.03 1.51 -6.29
CA PHE A 216 -4.09 0.43 -6.56
C PHE A 216 -3.73 0.30 -8.03
N GLY A 217 -4.70 0.42 -8.95
CA GLY A 217 -4.45 0.41 -10.38
C GLY A 217 -3.55 1.57 -10.83
N ALA A 218 -3.72 2.76 -10.24
CA ALA A 218 -2.83 3.88 -10.51
C ALA A 218 -1.42 3.67 -9.93
N ILE A 219 -1.29 3.06 -8.75
CA ILE A 219 0.01 2.66 -8.19
C ILE A 219 0.71 1.67 -9.12
N GLU A 220 -0.02 0.66 -9.61
CA GLU A 220 0.51 -0.34 -10.54
C GLU A 220 0.98 0.30 -11.85
N GLN A 221 0.22 1.26 -12.41
CA GLN A 221 0.60 2.00 -13.62
C GLN A 221 1.85 2.87 -13.47
N MET A 222 2.29 3.21 -12.25
CA MET A 222 3.49 4.03 -12.01
C MET A 222 4.79 3.22 -12.02
N GLY A 223 4.78 1.97 -12.48
CA GLY A 223 5.97 1.10 -12.53
C GLY A 223 5.87 -0.16 -11.67
N GLY A 224 4.66 -0.49 -11.18
CA GLY A 224 4.30 -1.77 -10.58
C GLY A 224 4.40 -1.83 -9.06
N MET A 225 3.59 -2.72 -8.47
CA MET A 225 3.64 -3.13 -7.06
C MET A 225 4.69 -4.24 -6.82
N LEU A 226 5.85 -4.19 -7.47
CA LEU A 226 6.89 -5.23 -7.31
C LEU A 226 8.07 -4.70 -6.48
N ILE A 227 8.31 -5.33 -5.35
CA ILE A 227 9.42 -4.99 -4.45
C ILE A 227 10.63 -5.85 -4.79
N ARG A 228 11.70 -5.20 -5.26
CA ARG A 228 12.99 -5.86 -5.56
C ARG A 228 14.05 -5.60 -4.48
N THR A 229 13.74 -4.78 -3.49
CA THR A 229 14.61 -4.56 -2.35
C THR A 229 14.56 -5.77 -1.42
N ILE A 230 15.65 -6.01 -0.70
CA ILE A 230 15.77 -7.09 0.27
C ILE A 230 15.62 -6.50 1.67
N GLY A 231 14.72 -7.10 2.45
CA GLY A 231 14.45 -6.76 3.84
C GLY A 231 13.25 -5.82 4.03
N GLN A 232 12.55 -6.00 5.14
CA GLN A 232 11.30 -5.32 5.46
C GLN A 232 11.46 -3.80 5.51
N ALA A 233 12.51 -3.29 6.15
CA ALA A 233 12.72 -1.85 6.26
C ALA A 233 12.77 -1.14 4.90
N ARG A 234 13.45 -1.75 3.92
CA ARG A 234 13.52 -1.19 2.56
C ARG A 234 12.21 -1.37 1.80
N ALA A 235 11.51 -2.48 2.01
CA ALA A 235 10.20 -2.70 1.44
C ALA A 235 9.18 -1.66 1.95
N ASN A 236 9.22 -1.34 3.25
CA ASN A 236 8.39 -0.32 3.88
C ASN A 236 8.64 1.06 3.26
N VAL A 237 9.91 1.45 3.09
CA VAL A 237 10.30 2.69 2.39
C VAL A 237 9.71 2.72 0.99
N LYS A 238 9.91 1.67 0.19
CA LYS A 238 9.40 1.60 -1.18
C LYS A 238 7.88 1.72 -1.25
N MET A 239 7.15 0.97 -0.44
CA MET A 239 5.67 1.03 -0.42
C MET A 239 5.15 2.39 0.05
N THR A 240 5.82 3.01 1.03
CA THR A 240 5.51 4.37 1.49
C THR A 240 5.74 5.40 0.39
N MET A 241 6.85 5.31 -0.34
CA MET A 241 7.13 6.18 -1.47
C MET A 241 6.16 5.97 -2.63
N MET A 242 5.71 4.74 -2.90
CA MET A 242 4.65 4.47 -3.89
C MET A 242 3.35 5.21 -3.53
N ALA A 243 2.91 5.14 -2.27
CA ALA A 243 1.72 5.85 -1.79
C ALA A 243 1.91 7.39 -1.85
N THR A 244 3.11 7.87 -1.51
CA THR A 244 3.47 9.30 -1.58
C THR A 244 3.41 9.82 -3.03
N CYS A 245 4.04 9.09 -3.97
CA CYS A 245 4.00 9.41 -5.39
C CYS A 245 2.58 9.38 -5.95
N TYR A 246 1.75 8.43 -5.52
CA TYR A 246 0.34 8.39 -5.87
C TYR A 246 -0.37 9.68 -5.43
N ASN A 247 -0.21 10.09 -4.16
CA ASN A 247 -0.85 11.29 -3.63
C ASN A 247 -0.40 12.56 -4.37
N LEU A 248 0.90 12.69 -4.70
CA LEU A 248 1.42 13.80 -5.50
C LEU A 248 0.79 13.84 -6.90
N LYS A 249 0.77 12.71 -7.61
CA LYS A 249 0.14 12.60 -8.93
C LYS A 249 -1.36 12.90 -8.85
N ARG A 250 -2.02 12.42 -7.78
CA ARG A 250 -3.43 12.67 -7.53
C ARG A 250 -3.71 14.15 -7.30
N LEU A 251 -2.88 14.84 -6.52
CA LEU A 251 -2.98 16.29 -6.32
C LEU A 251 -2.88 17.05 -7.65
N VAL A 252 -1.90 16.71 -8.49
CA VAL A 252 -1.76 17.34 -9.83
C VAL A 252 -3.02 17.13 -10.67
N TYR A 253 -3.58 15.92 -10.66
CA TYR A 253 -4.85 15.63 -11.34
C TYR A 253 -6.00 16.46 -10.78
N LEU A 254 -6.19 16.50 -9.46
CA LEU A 254 -7.28 17.26 -8.82
C LEU A 254 -7.24 18.74 -9.21
N ARG A 255 -6.03 19.33 -9.26
CA ARG A 255 -5.83 20.72 -9.68
C ARG A 255 -6.11 20.93 -11.17
N ARG A 256 -5.58 20.06 -12.05
CA ARG A 256 -5.80 20.17 -13.51
C ARG A 256 -7.26 19.97 -13.89
N ALA A 257 -7.94 19.05 -13.22
CA ALA A 257 -9.37 18.79 -13.42
C ALA A 257 -10.28 19.81 -12.72
N ARG A 258 -9.71 20.83 -12.05
CA ARG A 258 -10.45 21.87 -11.31
C ARG A 258 -11.46 21.29 -10.31
N ILE A 259 -11.09 20.18 -9.66
CA ILE A 259 -11.95 19.57 -8.64
C ILE A 259 -11.89 20.43 -7.39
N GLU A 260 -13.03 20.97 -7.01
CA GLU A 260 -13.18 21.83 -5.85
C GLU A 260 -12.82 21.10 -4.55
N ALA A 261 -11.87 21.71 -3.84
CA ALA A 261 -11.58 21.41 -2.46
C ALA A 261 -12.77 21.83 -1.57
N PHE A 262 -12.84 21.25 -0.36
CA PHE A 262 -13.81 21.71 0.64
C PHE A 262 -13.45 23.10 1.16
#